data_AF-A0A2E7A8E0-F1
#
_entry.id   AF-A0A2E7A8E0-F1
#
_cell.length_a   1.000
_cell.length_b   1.000
_cell.length_c   1.000
_cell.angle_alpha   90.00
_cell.angle_beta   90.00
_cell.angle_gamma   90.00
#
_symmetry.space_group_name_H-M   'P 1'
#
loop_
_entity.id
_entity.type
_entity.pdbx_description
1 polymer ?
#
loop_
_entity_poly.entity_id
_entity_poly.type
_entity_poly.pdbx_seq_one_letter_code
_entity_poly.pdbx_strand_id
1 'polypeptide(L)'
;MTRFDLYAEEALYGHEGFYTRYGTAGTDGADFITSPETSTLFGACVASYLDEIWHELECPDPFVVIEAGSGTGSLCRDVFLSIQDSYDALRYVMVERSDRQREISFAQVTATCFADLEQAPLAALKDLPAGPFTGVVLANELLDNLPPRVVRKTSEGWLELHVEDGDEVWRAAEESAATMAAAVVPNASIGAVVPLHVKAAAWINRAMKLLERGRILTFDYGVESSQALLDRPLGEWLRTYQGHRRAGAPYSEPGSRDITCDVAFDQLPGSPRISLQADWLASRGIEEMTQWAREQWRDAAASPDSTAVAARQVLDEAASLTSRTGLGAFLVAEWQIGD
;
A
#
# COMPACT_ATOMS: atom_id res chain seq x y z
N MET A 1 7.68 -29.72 -2.28
CA MET A 1 6.37 -29.04 -2.16
C MET A 1 6.34 -27.99 -1.04
N THR A 2 5.85 -26.78 -1.32
CA THR A 2 5.70 -25.66 -0.37
C THR A 2 4.35 -24.98 -0.56
N ARG A 3 3.64 -24.59 0.51
CA ARG A 3 2.37 -23.86 0.39
C ARG A 3 2.60 -22.48 -0.27
N PHE A 4 1.69 -22.03 -1.12
CA PHE A 4 1.90 -20.84 -1.96
C PHE A 4 2.28 -19.58 -1.17
N ASP A 5 1.62 -19.30 -0.04
CA ASP A 5 1.91 -18.14 0.81
C ASP A 5 3.36 -18.14 1.35
N LEU A 6 3.90 -19.32 1.65
CA LEU A 6 5.28 -19.48 2.12
C LEU A 6 6.27 -19.39 0.96
N TYR A 7 5.95 -19.99 -0.19
CA TYR A 7 6.75 -19.87 -1.40
C TYR A 7 6.87 -18.41 -1.85
N ALA A 8 5.75 -17.69 -1.90
CA ALA A 8 5.73 -16.28 -2.29
C ALA A 8 6.45 -15.38 -1.26
N GLU A 9 6.41 -15.68 0.04
CA GLU A 9 7.21 -14.96 1.03
C GLU A 9 8.71 -15.08 0.74
N GLU A 10 9.19 -16.29 0.46
CA GLU A 10 10.59 -16.53 0.13
C GLU A 10 10.96 -15.88 -1.22
N ALA A 11 10.08 -15.97 -2.21
CA ALA A 11 10.28 -15.37 -3.52
C ALA A 11 10.30 -13.83 -3.47
N LEU A 12 9.59 -13.19 -2.55
CA LEU A 12 9.56 -11.73 -2.43
C LEU A 12 10.62 -11.19 -1.48
N TYR A 13 10.77 -11.83 -0.32
CA TYR A 13 11.52 -11.30 0.83
C TYR A 13 12.64 -12.20 1.34
N GLY A 14 12.82 -13.39 0.75
CA GLY A 14 13.92 -14.29 1.05
C GLY A 14 15.28 -13.67 0.70
N HIS A 15 16.34 -14.43 0.96
CA HIS A 15 17.71 -13.96 0.68
C HIS A 15 17.91 -13.56 -0.79
N GLU A 16 17.28 -14.33 -1.69
CA GLU A 16 17.29 -14.10 -3.13
C GLU A 16 15.97 -13.52 -3.64
N GLY A 17 15.15 -12.99 -2.72
CA GLY A 17 13.82 -12.47 -3.02
C GLY A 17 13.84 -11.22 -3.89
N PHE A 18 12.72 -10.97 -4.56
CA PHE A 18 12.57 -9.85 -5.50
C PHE A 18 12.91 -8.50 -4.86
N TYR A 19 12.33 -8.19 -3.69
CA TYR A 19 12.59 -6.92 -2.99
C TYR A 19 13.98 -6.87 -2.34
N THR A 20 14.62 -8.02 -2.10
CA THR A 20 16.00 -8.08 -1.61
C THR A 20 17.00 -7.76 -2.72
N ARG A 21 16.78 -8.27 -3.94
CA ARG A 21 17.67 -8.12 -5.09
C ARG A 21 17.44 -6.83 -5.89
N TYR A 22 16.17 -6.49 -6.12
CA TYR A 22 15.74 -5.45 -7.05
C TYR A 22 15.01 -4.29 -6.37
N GLY A 23 14.88 -4.31 -5.03
CA GLY A 23 14.12 -3.34 -4.24
C GLY A 23 14.68 -1.92 -4.20
N THR A 24 14.96 -1.33 -5.36
CA THR A 24 15.04 0.10 -5.59
C THR A 24 13.79 0.51 -6.37
N ALA A 25 12.65 0.59 -5.67
CA ALA A 25 11.49 1.30 -6.23
C ALA A 25 11.90 2.76 -6.52
N GLY A 26 11.33 3.39 -7.56
CA GLY A 26 11.47 4.82 -7.82
C GLY A 26 12.78 5.35 -8.45
N THR A 27 13.74 4.51 -8.86
CA THR A 27 14.89 4.96 -9.70
C THR A 27 14.63 4.75 -11.19
N ASP A 28 15.34 5.46 -12.08
CA ASP A 28 15.34 5.16 -13.53
C ASP A 28 15.55 3.65 -13.76
N GLY A 29 14.53 2.98 -14.32
CA GLY A 29 14.50 1.51 -14.34
C GLY A 29 13.76 0.84 -13.17
N ALA A 30 12.80 1.56 -12.56
CA ALA A 30 11.66 1.10 -11.74
C ALA A 30 11.20 -0.34 -12.06
N ASP A 31 10.39 -0.99 -11.23
CA ASP A 31 9.47 -2.01 -11.76
C ASP A 31 8.00 -1.53 -11.63
N PHE A 32 7.76 -0.52 -10.79
CA PHE A 32 6.45 0.05 -10.49
C PHE A 32 6.56 1.55 -10.19
N ILE A 33 5.51 2.30 -10.51
CA ILE A 33 5.29 3.68 -10.07
C ILE A 33 4.05 3.65 -9.17
N THR A 34 4.21 4.04 -7.91
CA THR A 34 3.14 4.10 -6.90
C THR A 34 2.56 5.51 -6.81
N SER A 35 1.48 5.69 -6.04
CA SER A 35 0.89 7.02 -5.80
C SER A 35 1.90 8.05 -5.27
N PRO A 36 2.74 7.74 -4.25
CA PRO A 36 3.80 8.66 -3.78
C PRO A 36 4.85 9.03 -4.85
N GLU A 37 5.18 8.13 -5.78
CA GLU A 37 6.14 8.43 -6.86
C GLU A 37 5.50 9.14 -8.05
N THR A 38 4.17 9.13 -8.14
CA THR A 38 3.44 9.78 -9.24
C THR A 38 3.41 11.30 -9.06
N SER A 39 3.22 11.78 -7.83
CA SER A 39 3.17 13.22 -7.55
C SER A 39 3.29 13.53 -6.07
N THR A 40 3.95 14.64 -5.77
CA THR A 40 4.01 15.23 -4.42
C THR A 40 2.62 15.62 -3.89
N LEU A 41 1.63 15.82 -4.78
CA LEU A 41 0.23 16.07 -4.41
C LEU A 41 -0.37 14.96 -3.55
N PHE A 42 0.05 13.70 -3.74
CA PHE A 42 -0.41 12.60 -2.90
C PHE A 42 0.04 12.79 -1.45
N GLY A 43 1.33 13.10 -1.23
CA GLY A 43 1.87 13.39 0.10
C GLY A 43 1.25 14.64 0.73
N ALA A 44 0.94 15.67 -0.06
CA ALA A 44 0.22 16.85 0.43
C ALA A 44 -1.21 16.52 0.90
N CYS A 45 -1.92 15.63 0.20
CA CYS A 45 -3.24 15.15 0.64
C CYS A 45 -3.15 14.33 1.94
N VAL A 46 -2.11 13.50 2.08
CA VAL A 46 -1.85 12.76 3.32
C VAL A 46 -1.48 13.72 4.46
N ALA A 47 -0.68 14.75 4.22
CA ALA A 47 -0.39 15.77 5.23
C ALA A 47 -1.66 16.49 5.71
N SER A 48 -2.52 16.92 4.79
CA SER A 48 -3.84 17.50 5.09
C SER A 48 -4.70 16.57 5.97
N TYR A 49 -4.71 15.27 5.66
CA TYR A 49 -5.36 14.26 6.51
C TYR A 49 -4.72 14.16 7.90
N LEU A 50 -3.40 14.14 7.99
CA LEU A 50 -2.69 14.01 9.27
C LEU A 50 -2.96 15.20 10.20
N ASP A 51 -3.02 16.43 9.67
CA ASP A 51 -3.40 17.61 10.45
C ASP A 51 -4.85 17.51 10.96
N GLU A 52 -5.80 17.06 10.12
CA GLU A 52 -7.18 16.80 10.55
C GLU A 52 -7.24 15.79 11.70
N ILE A 53 -6.57 14.63 11.55
CA ILE A 53 -6.57 13.59 12.58
C ILE A 53 -5.86 14.06 13.85
N TRP A 54 -4.80 14.85 13.75
CA TRP A 54 -4.14 15.42 14.91
C TRP A 54 -5.09 16.31 15.74
N HIS A 55 -5.88 17.16 15.08
CA HIS A 55 -6.92 17.95 15.76
C HIS A 55 -8.03 17.08 16.35
N GLU A 56 -8.50 16.07 15.62
CA GLU A 56 -9.51 15.12 16.13
C GLU A 56 -9.04 14.37 17.36
N LEU A 57 -7.73 14.08 17.46
CA LEU A 57 -7.12 13.40 18.60
C LEU A 57 -6.75 14.34 19.76
N GLU A 58 -7.25 15.58 19.74
CA GLU A 58 -7.02 16.61 20.76
C GLU A 58 -5.56 17.10 20.82
N CYS A 59 -4.92 17.25 19.65
CA CYS A 59 -3.58 17.82 19.48
C CYS A 59 -2.49 17.12 20.32
N PRO A 60 -2.31 15.79 20.19
CA PRO A 60 -1.33 15.04 20.96
C PRO A 60 0.11 15.49 20.66
N ASP A 61 0.97 15.48 21.68
CA ASP A 61 2.43 15.65 21.56
C ASP A 61 3.14 14.59 22.44
N PRO A 62 3.82 13.58 21.84
CA PRO A 62 4.04 13.43 20.40
C PRO A 62 2.81 12.93 19.64
N PHE A 63 2.70 13.35 18.38
CA PHE A 63 1.81 12.75 17.38
C PHE A 63 2.62 11.80 16.50
N VAL A 64 2.41 10.49 16.67
CA VAL A 64 3.27 9.49 16.01
C VAL A 64 2.62 9.02 14.71
N VAL A 65 3.38 9.08 13.61
CA VAL A 65 2.98 8.54 12.31
C VAL A 65 3.93 7.41 11.94
N ILE A 66 3.38 6.22 11.65
CA ILE A 66 4.15 5.06 11.21
C ILE A 66 3.79 4.76 9.77
N GLU A 67 4.75 4.84 8.86
CA GLU A 67 4.59 4.43 7.47
C GLU A 67 5.19 3.06 7.25
N ALA A 68 4.34 2.06 7.02
CA ALA A 68 4.76 0.70 6.73
C ALA A 68 4.88 0.46 5.22
N GLY A 69 6.02 -0.11 4.82
CA GLY A 69 6.39 -0.21 3.41
C GLY A 69 6.85 1.14 2.87
N SER A 70 7.67 1.89 3.62
CA SER A 70 8.00 3.28 3.29
C SER A 70 8.81 3.44 1.99
N GLY A 71 9.35 2.36 1.42
CA GLY A 71 10.01 2.38 0.12
C GLY A 71 11.13 3.43 0.04
N THR A 72 11.04 4.32 -0.95
CA THR A 72 11.98 5.44 -1.21
C THR A 72 11.94 6.55 -0.16
N GLY A 73 10.91 6.56 0.71
CA GLY A 73 10.64 7.67 1.60
C GLY A 73 10.00 8.88 0.91
N SER A 74 9.56 8.76 -0.35
CA SER A 74 8.87 9.85 -1.07
C SER A 74 7.63 10.36 -0.31
N LEU A 75 6.80 9.46 0.23
CA LEU A 75 5.63 9.87 1.01
C LEU A 75 6.04 10.62 2.29
N CYS A 76 6.96 10.06 3.08
CA CYS A 76 7.52 10.71 4.27
C CYS A 76 8.06 12.12 3.97
N ARG A 77 8.89 12.25 2.92
CA ARG A 77 9.42 13.54 2.44
C ARG A 77 8.29 14.52 2.15
N ASP A 78 7.32 14.11 1.33
CA ASP A 78 6.26 14.99 0.86
C ASP A 78 5.29 15.38 1.98
N VAL A 79 5.08 14.49 2.97
CA VAL A 79 4.37 14.81 4.22
C VAL A 79 5.11 15.91 4.98
N PHE A 80 6.41 15.76 5.25
CA PHE A 80 7.16 16.80 5.97
C PHE A 80 7.26 18.14 5.24
N LEU A 81 7.24 18.13 3.90
CA LEU A 81 7.21 19.35 3.10
C LEU A 81 5.83 20.04 3.09
N SER A 82 4.77 19.33 3.45
CA SER A 82 3.38 19.81 3.29
C SER A 82 2.62 19.96 4.60
N ILE A 83 3.02 19.26 5.67
CA ILE A 83 2.35 19.28 6.98
C ILE A 83 2.47 20.68 7.61
N GLN A 84 1.39 21.15 8.24
CA GLN A 84 1.32 22.50 8.80
C GLN A 84 1.12 22.45 10.31
N ASP A 85 -0.09 22.12 10.75
CA ASP A 85 -0.51 22.34 12.14
C ASP A 85 0.19 21.40 13.12
N SER A 86 0.41 20.15 12.72
CA SER A 86 1.01 19.11 13.56
C SER A 86 2.54 19.01 13.43
N TYR A 87 3.20 19.88 12.65
CA TYR A 87 4.63 19.79 12.31
C TYR A 87 5.54 19.59 13.54
N ASP A 88 5.36 20.41 14.59
CA ASP A 88 6.20 20.37 15.79
C ASP A 88 5.98 19.10 16.64
N ALA A 89 4.75 18.58 16.64
CA ALA A 89 4.36 17.38 17.39
C ALA A 89 4.66 16.07 16.63
N LEU A 90 4.82 16.14 15.31
CA LEU A 90 4.99 14.98 14.45
C LEU A 90 6.26 14.21 14.80
N ARG A 91 6.11 12.89 15.00
CA ARG A 91 7.22 11.93 15.09
C ARG A 91 6.96 10.83 14.08
N TYR A 92 7.76 10.80 13.02
CA TYR A 92 7.54 9.92 11.89
C TYR A 92 8.44 8.68 11.97
N VAL A 93 7.89 7.50 11.70
CA VAL A 93 8.60 6.22 11.72
C VAL A 93 8.44 5.54 10.37
N MET A 94 9.52 5.48 9.60
CA MET A 94 9.60 4.73 8.35
C MET A 94 9.87 3.26 8.65
N VAL A 95 8.97 2.36 8.26
CA VAL A 95 9.12 0.91 8.44
C VAL A 95 9.38 0.27 7.08
N GLU A 96 10.59 -0.26 6.90
CA GLU A 96 11.06 -0.89 5.65
C GLU A 96 11.90 -2.13 5.98
N ARG A 97 11.53 -3.28 5.39
CA ARG A 97 12.18 -4.57 5.66
C ARG A 97 13.59 -4.63 5.07
N SER A 98 13.79 -4.05 3.89
CA SER A 98 15.07 -4.04 3.18
C SER A 98 16.06 -3.11 3.88
N ASP A 99 17.16 -3.68 4.40
CA ASP A 99 18.18 -2.92 5.13
C ASP A 99 18.79 -1.81 4.26
N ARG A 100 19.12 -2.15 3.00
CA ARG A 100 19.65 -1.20 2.02
C ARG A 100 18.65 -0.07 1.73
N GLN A 101 17.40 -0.41 1.44
CA GLN A 101 16.39 0.58 1.07
C GLN A 101 16.11 1.52 2.25
N ARG A 102 15.99 0.97 3.46
CA ARG A 102 15.78 1.72 4.69
C ARG A 102 16.91 2.71 4.99
N GLU A 103 18.17 2.32 4.79
CA GLU A 103 19.32 3.21 4.96
C GLU A 103 19.33 4.34 3.93
N ILE A 104 19.09 4.02 2.66
CA ILE A 104 19.08 5.00 1.56
C ILE A 104 17.95 6.01 1.74
N SER A 105 16.72 5.54 1.96
CA SER A 105 15.56 6.42 2.06
C SER A 105 15.62 7.30 3.31
N PHE A 106 16.03 6.76 4.45
CA PHE A 106 16.22 7.55 5.67
C PHE A 106 17.25 8.68 5.47
N ALA A 107 18.39 8.39 4.83
CA ALA A 107 19.40 9.40 4.54
C ALA A 107 18.88 10.46 3.56
N GLN A 108 18.13 10.06 2.52
CA GLN A 108 17.55 10.97 1.54
C GLN A 108 16.52 11.93 2.16
N VAL A 109 15.58 11.41 2.96
CA VAL A 109 14.58 12.25 3.65
C VAL A 109 15.28 13.20 4.62
N THR A 110 16.25 12.70 5.41
CA THR A 110 16.99 13.54 6.36
C THR A 110 17.73 14.67 5.67
N ALA A 111 18.43 14.38 4.56
CA ALA A 111 19.14 15.41 3.80
C ALA A 111 18.21 16.43 3.13
N THR A 112 16.98 16.04 2.79
CA THR A 112 16.02 16.91 2.10
C THR A 112 15.25 17.79 3.08
N CYS A 113 14.77 17.22 4.18
CA CYS A 113 13.85 17.88 5.10
C CYS A 113 14.53 18.45 6.34
N PHE A 114 15.72 17.94 6.73
CA PHE A 114 16.32 18.19 8.05
C PHE A 114 17.83 18.46 8.00
N ALA A 115 18.35 18.97 6.87
CA ALA A 115 19.79 19.21 6.68
C ALA A 115 20.43 20.10 7.78
N ASP A 116 19.64 21.03 8.35
CA ASP A 116 20.10 22.01 9.34
C ASP A 116 19.71 21.64 10.79
N LEU A 117 19.11 20.47 11.02
CA LEU A 117 18.69 20.04 12.36
C LEU A 117 19.68 19.05 12.98
N GLU A 118 19.99 19.23 14.26
CA GLU A 118 20.81 18.27 15.03
C GLU A 118 20.11 16.92 15.21
N GLN A 119 18.79 16.92 15.29
CA GLN A 119 17.95 15.73 15.44
C GLN A 119 16.70 15.87 14.57
N ALA A 120 16.51 14.92 13.65
CA ALA A 120 15.30 14.83 12.86
C ALA A 120 14.17 14.17 13.69
N PRO A 121 12.91 14.61 13.58
CA PRO A 121 11.75 13.93 14.18
C PRO A 121 11.37 12.65 13.40
N LEU A 122 12.38 11.90 12.96
CA LEU A 122 12.27 10.78 12.04
C LEU A 122 13.07 9.59 12.58
N ALA A 123 12.48 8.40 12.52
CA ALA A 123 13.14 7.13 12.78
C ALA A 123 12.92 6.15 11.63
N ALA A 124 13.82 5.18 11.47
CA ALA A 124 13.66 4.09 10.53
C ALA A 124 13.79 2.73 11.23
N LEU A 125 12.81 1.84 11.03
CA LEU A 125 12.74 0.52 11.65
C LEU A 125 12.53 -0.57 10.60
N LYS A 126 12.91 -1.80 10.94
CA LYS A 126 12.73 -2.98 10.08
C LYS A 126 11.31 -3.56 10.14
N ASP A 127 10.65 -3.42 11.27
CA ASP A 127 9.29 -3.90 11.52
C ASP A 127 8.56 -2.85 12.37
N LEU A 128 7.26 -3.01 12.51
CA LEU A 128 6.43 -2.16 13.36
C LEU A 128 7.03 -2.06 14.78
N PRO A 129 7.06 -0.85 15.38
CA PRO A 129 7.59 -0.64 16.72
C PRO A 129 6.76 -1.38 17.78
N ALA A 130 7.30 -1.43 18.99
CA ALA A 130 6.60 -1.95 20.17
C ALA A 130 6.03 -0.81 21.02
N GLY A 131 4.92 -1.10 21.69
CA GLY A 131 4.26 -0.18 22.61
C GLY A 131 3.12 0.60 21.97
N PRO A 132 2.11 0.98 22.75
CA PRO A 132 1.00 1.77 22.26
C PRO A 132 1.42 3.21 21.98
N PHE A 133 0.77 3.85 21.01
CA PHE A 133 0.94 5.27 20.72
C PHE A 133 -0.39 5.92 20.28
N THR A 134 -0.39 7.25 20.26
CA THR A 134 -1.47 8.06 19.69
C THR A 134 -1.05 8.61 18.34
N GLY A 135 -1.80 8.30 17.28
CA GLY A 135 -1.54 8.86 15.97
C GLY A 135 -2.03 8.00 14.81
N VAL A 136 -1.21 7.83 13.77
CA VAL A 136 -1.64 7.21 12.51
C VAL A 136 -0.67 6.13 12.05
N VAL A 137 -1.19 4.98 11.61
CA VAL A 137 -0.44 4.00 10.81
C VAL A 137 -0.85 4.15 9.35
N LEU A 138 0.12 4.41 8.48
CA LEU A 138 -0.03 4.51 7.03
C LEU A 138 0.52 3.24 6.36
N ALA A 139 -0.15 2.77 5.30
CA ALA A 139 0.40 1.77 4.39
C ALA A 139 -0.09 2.02 2.96
N ASN A 140 0.82 2.30 2.04
CA ASN A 140 0.50 2.45 0.62
C ASN A 140 1.07 1.26 -0.15
N GLU A 141 0.22 0.49 -0.82
CA GLU A 141 0.61 -0.68 -1.64
C GLU A 141 1.51 -1.63 -0.84
N LEU A 142 1.01 -2.04 0.32
CA LEU A 142 1.70 -2.97 1.22
C LEU A 142 0.96 -4.30 1.32
N LEU A 143 -0.37 -4.25 1.37
CA LEU A 143 -1.19 -5.41 1.70
C LEU A 143 -1.29 -6.36 0.51
N ASP A 144 -1.23 -5.84 -0.73
CA ASP A 144 -1.17 -6.64 -1.95
C ASP A 144 0.07 -7.56 -2.04
N ASN A 145 1.19 -7.13 -1.48
CA ASN A 145 2.43 -7.90 -1.43
C ASN A 145 2.51 -8.85 -0.23
N LEU A 146 1.54 -8.84 0.70
CA LEU A 146 1.46 -9.82 1.77
C LEU A 146 0.86 -11.12 1.23
N PRO A 147 1.64 -12.21 1.06
CA PRO A 147 1.20 -13.34 0.26
C PRO A 147 -0.06 -14.01 0.82
N PRO A 148 -1.13 -14.17 0.02
CA PRO A 148 -2.33 -14.86 0.45
C PRO A 148 -2.09 -16.38 0.43
N ARG A 149 -2.87 -17.13 1.21
CA ARG A 149 -3.12 -18.53 0.85
C ARG A 149 -4.11 -18.54 -0.33
N VAL A 150 -4.05 -19.55 -1.19
CA VAL A 150 -4.94 -19.63 -2.35
C VAL A 150 -5.68 -20.95 -2.33
N VAL A 151 -7.01 -20.90 -2.41
CA VAL A 151 -7.86 -22.08 -2.31
C VAL A 151 -8.81 -22.22 -3.50
N ARG A 152 -9.12 -23.47 -3.87
CA ARG A 152 -10.03 -23.81 -4.97
C ARG A 152 -11.19 -24.67 -4.47
N LYS A 153 -12.40 -24.30 -4.83
CA LYS A 153 -13.61 -25.06 -4.49
C LYS A 153 -13.73 -26.32 -5.34
N THR A 154 -14.05 -27.45 -4.72
CA THR A 154 -14.36 -28.72 -5.37
C THR A 154 -15.66 -29.32 -4.83
N SER A 155 -16.11 -30.43 -5.42
CA SER A 155 -17.24 -31.21 -4.90
C SER A 155 -16.98 -31.87 -3.54
N GLU A 156 -15.72 -32.12 -3.20
CA GLU A 156 -15.32 -32.84 -1.97
C GLU A 156 -14.85 -31.90 -0.84
N GLY A 157 -14.73 -30.60 -1.13
CA GLY A 157 -14.23 -29.62 -0.17
C GLY A 157 -13.39 -28.54 -0.84
N TRP A 158 -12.40 -28.04 -0.12
CA TRP A 158 -11.46 -27.03 -0.62
C TRP A 158 -10.09 -27.65 -0.84
N LEU A 159 -9.46 -27.31 -1.96
CA LEU A 159 -8.05 -27.55 -2.20
C LEU A 159 -7.26 -26.27 -1.94
N GLU A 160 -5.99 -26.40 -1.56
CA GLU A 160 -5.06 -25.31 -1.32
C GLU A 160 -3.85 -25.42 -2.25
N LEU A 161 -3.43 -24.27 -2.79
CA LEU A 161 -2.35 -24.15 -3.75
C LEU A 161 -0.98 -24.30 -3.07
N HIS A 162 -0.18 -25.17 -3.66
CA HIS A 162 1.21 -25.42 -3.32
C HIS A 162 2.07 -25.29 -4.58
N VAL A 163 3.37 -25.12 -4.40
CA VAL A 163 4.38 -25.09 -5.46
C VAL A 163 5.35 -26.25 -5.26
N GLU A 164 5.63 -26.99 -6.32
CA GLU A 164 6.61 -28.08 -6.34
C GLU A 164 7.33 -28.08 -7.68
N ASP A 165 8.67 -28.07 -7.66
CA ASP A 165 9.53 -28.12 -8.86
C ASP A 165 9.21 -27.10 -9.96
N GLY A 166 8.66 -25.93 -9.59
CA GLY A 166 8.32 -24.87 -10.53
C GLY A 166 6.87 -24.89 -11.02
N ASP A 167 6.07 -25.84 -10.54
CA ASP A 167 4.69 -26.08 -10.98
C ASP A 167 3.67 -25.89 -9.85
N GLU A 168 2.41 -25.60 -10.24
CA GLU A 168 1.29 -25.58 -9.29
C GLU A 168 0.82 -26.99 -8.93
N VAL A 169 0.60 -27.22 -7.63
CA VAL A 169 0.07 -28.47 -7.08
C VAL A 169 -1.08 -28.14 -6.13
N TRP A 170 -2.22 -28.80 -6.32
CA TRP A 170 -3.40 -28.62 -5.48
C TRP A 170 -3.56 -29.80 -4.50
N ARG A 171 -3.66 -29.51 -3.20
CA ARG A 171 -3.82 -30.49 -2.13
C ARG A 171 -5.07 -30.19 -1.31
N ALA A 172 -5.58 -31.15 -0.52
CA ALA A 172 -6.65 -30.86 0.42
C ALA A 172 -6.24 -29.71 1.34
N ALA A 173 -7.09 -28.68 1.46
CA ALA A 173 -6.83 -27.55 2.33
C ALA A 173 -6.84 -27.97 3.80
N GLU A 174 -5.99 -27.34 4.61
CA GLU A 174 -6.06 -27.45 6.06
C GLU A 174 -7.46 -27.02 6.56
N GLU A 175 -7.92 -27.58 7.69
CA GLU A 175 -9.24 -27.27 8.25
C GLU A 175 -9.46 -25.76 8.47
N SER A 176 -8.42 -25.05 8.90
CA SER A 176 -8.45 -23.59 9.10
C SER A 176 -8.70 -22.83 7.80
N ALA A 177 -8.01 -23.19 6.72
CA ALA A 177 -8.18 -22.59 5.40
C ALA A 177 -9.56 -22.93 4.79
N ALA A 178 -10.00 -24.19 4.90
CA ALA A 178 -11.30 -24.62 4.42
C ALA A 178 -12.46 -23.92 5.15
N THR A 179 -12.33 -23.76 6.48
CA THR A 179 -13.32 -23.06 7.32
C THR A 179 -13.40 -21.58 6.96
N MET A 180 -12.25 -20.92 6.83
CA MET A 180 -12.20 -19.51 6.42
C MET A 180 -12.81 -19.33 5.03
N ALA A 181 -12.43 -20.17 4.05
CA ALA A 181 -12.98 -20.12 2.70
C ALA A 181 -14.51 -20.26 2.67
N ALA A 182 -15.05 -21.21 3.44
CA ALA A 182 -16.49 -21.40 3.57
C ALA A 182 -17.20 -20.22 4.24
N ALA A 183 -16.51 -19.47 5.10
CA ALA A 183 -17.06 -18.28 5.75
C ALA A 183 -17.07 -17.05 4.83
N VAL A 184 -15.97 -16.81 4.09
CA VAL A 184 -15.84 -15.61 3.24
C VAL A 184 -16.57 -15.74 1.90
N VAL A 185 -16.67 -16.97 1.36
CA VAL A 185 -17.38 -17.24 0.10
C VAL A 185 -18.30 -18.48 0.22
N PRO A 186 -19.37 -18.41 1.03
CA PRO A 186 -20.23 -19.57 1.32
C PRO A 186 -20.92 -20.16 0.09
N ASN A 187 -21.10 -19.36 -0.97
CA ASN A 187 -21.78 -19.73 -2.20
C ASN A 187 -20.82 -19.97 -3.38
N ALA A 188 -19.54 -20.23 -3.11
CA ALA A 188 -18.55 -20.48 -4.16
C ALA A 188 -18.94 -21.68 -5.03
N SER A 189 -18.96 -21.47 -6.35
CA SER A 189 -19.15 -22.51 -7.36
C SER A 189 -17.96 -23.46 -7.41
N ILE A 190 -18.18 -24.72 -7.80
CA ILE A 190 -17.08 -25.66 -8.08
C ILE A 190 -16.14 -25.04 -9.13
N GLY A 191 -14.83 -25.07 -8.86
CA GLY A 191 -13.81 -24.47 -9.70
C GLY A 191 -13.42 -23.05 -9.31
N ALA A 192 -14.22 -22.35 -8.50
CA ALA A 192 -13.87 -21.01 -8.02
C ALA A 192 -12.55 -21.04 -7.24
N VAL A 193 -11.69 -20.05 -7.50
CA VAL A 193 -10.41 -19.86 -6.83
C VAL A 193 -10.41 -18.51 -6.12
N VAL A 194 -10.04 -18.49 -4.84
CA VAL A 194 -10.04 -17.26 -4.05
C VAL A 194 -8.79 -17.15 -3.17
N PRO A 195 -8.31 -15.92 -2.90
CA PRO A 195 -7.28 -15.68 -1.91
C PRO A 195 -7.86 -15.72 -0.49
N LEU A 196 -7.03 -16.12 0.47
CA LEU A 196 -7.25 -15.96 1.91
C LEU A 196 -6.14 -15.07 2.48
N HIS A 197 -6.48 -13.83 2.84
CA HIS A 197 -5.56 -12.77 3.29
C HIS A 197 -5.14 -12.90 4.76
N VAL A 198 -4.71 -14.09 5.17
CA VAL A 198 -4.35 -14.38 6.58
C VAL A 198 -3.22 -13.47 7.08
N LYS A 199 -2.20 -13.21 6.24
CA LYS A 199 -1.06 -12.36 6.62
C LYS A 199 -1.44 -10.89 6.72
N ALA A 200 -2.24 -10.37 5.78
CA ALA A 200 -2.73 -8.99 5.83
C ALA A 200 -3.66 -8.79 7.05
N ALA A 201 -4.56 -9.72 7.32
CA ALA A 201 -5.40 -9.67 8.52
C ALA A 201 -4.58 -9.72 9.82
N ALA A 202 -3.50 -10.51 9.86
CA ALA A 202 -2.58 -10.52 11.00
C ALA A 202 -1.81 -9.20 11.14
N TRP A 203 -1.39 -8.60 10.02
CA TRP A 203 -0.69 -7.32 10.00
C TRP A 203 -1.60 -6.18 10.49
N ILE A 204 -2.84 -6.07 9.98
CA ILE A 204 -3.82 -5.08 10.45
C ILE A 204 -4.10 -5.27 11.94
N ASN A 205 -4.30 -6.51 12.40
CA ASN A 205 -4.47 -6.79 13.84
C ASN A 205 -3.27 -6.34 14.69
N ARG A 206 -2.03 -6.42 14.18
CA ARG A 206 -0.84 -5.89 14.85
C ARG A 206 -0.90 -4.37 14.89
N ALA A 207 -1.18 -3.72 13.77
CA ALA A 207 -1.29 -2.26 13.68
C ALA A 207 -2.37 -1.70 14.62
N MET A 208 -3.55 -2.32 14.66
CA MET A 208 -4.64 -1.93 15.58
C MET A 208 -4.22 -2.00 17.04
N LYS A 209 -3.40 -3.00 17.42
CA LYS A 209 -2.90 -3.18 18.79
C LYS A 209 -1.81 -2.19 19.20
N LEU A 210 -1.21 -1.49 18.24
CA LEU A 210 -0.23 -0.43 18.52
C LEU A 210 -0.90 0.91 18.81
N LEU A 211 -2.16 1.09 18.44
CA LEU A 211 -2.86 2.35 18.65
C LEU A 211 -3.59 2.31 20.00
N GLU A 212 -3.28 3.27 20.86
CA GLU A 212 -4.12 3.60 22.02
C GLU A 212 -5.37 4.34 21.56
N ARG A 213 -5.16 5.37 20.73
CA ARG A 213 -6.18 6.10 19.96
C ARG A 213 -5.56 6.55 18.64
N GLY A 214 -6.34 6.56 17.56
CA GLY A 214 -5.79 6.94 16.26
C GLY A 214 -6.52 6.38 15.06
N ARG A 215 -5.78 6.33 13.95
CA ARG A 215 -6.25 5.80 12.67
C ARG A 215 -5.25 4.84 12.04
N ILE A 216 -5.76 3.88 11.27
CA ILE A 216 -4.97 3.16 10.28
C ILE A 216 -5.53 3.56 8.93
N LEU A 217 -4.67 4.01 8.01
CA LEU A 217 -5.06 4.40 6.67
C LEU A 217 -4.24 3.58 5.67
N THR A 218 -4.93 2.81 4.82
CA THR A 218 -4.28 2.00 3.80
C THR A 218 -4.78 2.35 2.41
N PHE A 219 -3.87 2.41 1.44
CA PHE A 219 -4.16 2.57 0.01
C PHE A 219 -3.73 1.31 -0.70
N ASP A 220 -4.67 0.57 -1.27
CA ASP A 220 -4.34 -0.67 -1.96
C ASP A 220 -5.39 -1.00 -3.02
N TYR A 221 -4.98 -1.68 -4.08
CA TYR A 221 -5.95 -2.15 -5.06
C TYR A 221 -6.57 -3.46 -4.60
N GLY A 222 -7.87 -3.59 -4.81
CA GLY A 222 -8.59 -4.71 -4.24
C GLY A 222 -10.07 -4.69 -4.52
N VAL A 223 -10.80 -5.45 -3.71
CA VAL A 223 -12.25 -5.53 -3.73
C VAL A 223 -12.78 -5.39 -2.31
N GLU A 224 -13.95 -4.78 -2.18
CA GLU A 224 -14.61 -4.69 -0.88
C GLU A 224 -15.03 -6.08 -0.37
N SER A 225 -15.45 -6.98 -1.29
CA SER A 225 -15.84 -8.34 -0.92
C SER A 225 -15.15 -9.40 -1.75
N SER A 226 -14.72 -10.47 -1.06
CA SER A 226 -14.21 -11.71 -1.62
C SER A 226 -15.12 -12.32 -2.69
N GLN A 227 -16.44 -12.05 -2.63
CA GLN A 227 -17.40 -12.51 -3.63
C GLN A 227 -17.11 -11.93 -5.03
N ALA A 228 -16.56 -10.73 -5.12
CA ALA A 228 -16.19 -10.10 -6.38
C ALA A 228 -15.03 -10.81 -7.10
N LEU A 229 -14.35 -11.76 -6.44
CA LEU A 229 -13.26 -12.54 -7.02
C LEU A 229 -13.71 -13.90 -7.59
N LEU A 230 -14.90 -14.39 -7.24
CA LEU A 230 -15.33 -15.76 -7.55
C LEU A 230 -15.30 -16.10 -9.05
N ASP A 231 -15.68 -15.13 -9.90
CA ASP A 231 -15.77 -15.32 -11.34
C ASP A 231 -14.55 -14.78 -12.09
N ARG A 232 -13.54 -14.28 -11.36
CA ARG A 232 -12.32 -13.72 -11.95
C ARG A 232 -11.24 -14.80 -12.09
N PRO A 233 -10.61 -14.95 -13.27
CA PRO A 233 -9.44 -15.81 -13.45
C PRO A 233 -8.35 -15.50 -12.42
N LEU A 234 -7.65 -16.54 -11.93
CA LEU A 234 -6.55 -16.40 -10.95
C LEU A 234 -5.55 -15.31 -11.34
N GLY A 235 -5.12 -15.27 -12.61
CA GLY A 235 -4.15 -14.29 -13.09
C GLY A 235 -4.64 -12.84 -13.19
N GLU A 236 -5.92 -12.57 -12.94
CA GLU A 236 -6.42 -11.20 -12.89
C GLU A 236 -6.20 -10.54 -11.53
N TRP A 237 -6.30 -11.31 -10.45
CA TRP A 237 -6.14 -10.81 -9.08
C TRP A 237 -4.87 -11.30 -8.40
N LEU A 238 -4.25 -12.40 -8.84
CA LEU A 238 -2.88 -12.78 -8.49
C LEU A 238 -1.97 -12.44 -9.66
N ARG A 239 -1.22 -11.35 -9.54
CA ARG A 239 -0.44 -10.76 -10.62
C ARG A 239 1.04 -10.91 -10.36
N THR A 240 1.80 -10.90 -11.44
CA THR A 240 3.25 -10.88 -11.39
C THR A 240 3.77 -9.85 -12.38
N TYR A 241 4.94 -9.31 -12.08
CA TYR A 241 5.52 -8.25 -12.89
C TYR A 241 7.04 -8.33 -12.91
N GLN A 242 7.61 -8.03 -14.08
CA GLN A 242 9.05 -8.00 -14.31
C GLN A 242 9.35 -6.96 -15.41
N GLY A 243 10.25 -6.03 -15.16
CA GLY A 243 10.60 -4.97 -16.11
C GLY A 243 9.41 -4.09 -16.48
N HIS A 244 8.57 -3.72 -15.51
CA HIS A 244 7.29 -2.99 -15.67
C HIS A 244 6.23 -3.66 -16.57
N ARG A 245 6.31 -4.97 -16.79
CA ARG A 245 5.33 -5.70 -17.60
C ARG A 245 4.76 -6.84 -16.79
N ARG A 246 3.49 -7.16 -17.05
CA ARG A 246 2.89 -8.40 -16.55
C ARG A 246 3.79 -9.58 -16.95
N ALA A 247 4.16 -10.39 -15.98
CA ALA A 247 4.94 -11.59 -16.16
C ALA A 247 4.03 -12.83 -16.16
N GLY A 248 4.64 -14.01 -16.31
CA GLY A 248 3.94 -15.30 -16.28
C GLY A 248 3.58 -15.76 -14.86
N ALA A 249 3.22 -17.04 -14.73
CA ALA A 249 2.91 -17.64 -13.43
C ALA A 249 4.06 -17.44 -12.40
N PRO A 250 3.77 -17.30 -11.10
CA PRO A 250 4.79 -17.03 -10.08
C PRO A 250 5.64 -18.25 -9.70
N TYR A 251 5.34 -19.44 -10.23
CA TYR A 251 5.81 -20.72 -9.68
C TYR A 251 7.26 -21.07 -10.02
N SER A 252 7.81 -20.50 -11.10
CA SER A 252 9.18 -20.70 -11.54
C SER A 252 10.08 -19.50 -11.24
N GLU A 253 11.39 -19.75 -11.11
CA GLU A 253 12.41 -18.71 -10.92
C GLU A 253 12.07 -17.76 -9.75
N PRO A 254 11.96 -18.27 -8.51
CA PRO A 254 11.64 -17.43 -7.35
C PRO A 254 12.62 -16.26 -7.22
N GLY A 255 12.10 -15.09 -6.87
CA GLY A 255 12.87 -13.84 -6.78
C GLY A 255 13.01 -13.08 -8.09
N SER A 256 12.62 -13.64 -9.24
CA SER A 256 12.80 -12.98 -10.55
C SER A 256 11.72 -11.95 -10.91
N ARG A 257 10.59 -11.96 -10.20
CA ARG A 257 9.40 -11.15 -10.47
C ARG A 257 8.70 -10.78 -9.18
N ASP A 258 8.04 -9.64 -9.20
CA ASP A 258 7.08 -9.27 -8.16
C ASP A 258 5.85 -10.18 -8.23
N ILE A 259 5.18 -10.35 -7.10
CA ILE A 259 3.97 -11.14 -6.90
C ILE A 259 3.04 -10.31 -6.03
N THR A 260 1.87 -9.99 -6.58
CA THR A 260 0.89 -9.16 -5.90
C THR A 260 -0.50 -9.78 -5.95
N CYS A 261 -1.35 -9.44 -4.99
CA CYS A 261 -2.72 -9.92 -4.90
C CYS A 261 -3.70 -8.78 -4.65
N ASP A 262 -4.80 -8.72 -5.39
CA ASP A 262 -5.94 -7.85 -5.04
C ASP A 262 -6.36 -8.12 -3.60
N VAL A 263 -6.46 -7.07 -2.78
CA VAL A 263 -6.83 -7.19 -1.37
C VAL A 263 -8.35 -7.34 -1.24
N ALA A 264 -8.82 -8.44 -0.66
CA ALA A 264 -10.23 -8.58 -0.29
C ALA A 264 -10.47 -8.02 1.13
N PHE A 265 -10.99 -6.78 1.20
CA PHE A 265 -11.09 -6.02 2.45
C PHE A 265 -12.11 -6.61 3.45
N ASP A 266 -13.11 -7.36 3.00
CA ASP A 266 -14.03 -8.11 3.89
C ASP A 266 -13.34 -9.21 4.71
N GLN A 267 -12.11 -9.59 4.37
CA GLN A 267 -11.30 -10.52 5.14
C GLN A 267 -10.46 -9.84 6.24
N LEU A 268 -10.38 -8.51 6.24
CA LEU A 268 -9.59 -7.76 7.22
C LEU A 268 -10.44 -7.46 8.48
N PRO A 269 -9.83 -7.48 9.68
CA PRO A 269 -10.55 -7.24 10.93
C PRO A 269 -11.02 -5.79 11.04
N GLY A 270 -11.95 -5.50 11.96
CA GLY A 270 -12.23 -4.12 12.38
C GLY A 270 -13.13 -3.28 11.47
N SER A 271 -13.65 -3.84 10.37
CA SER A 271 -14.67 -3.20 9.51
C SER A 271 -14.34 -1.75 9.11
N PRO A 272 -13.29 -1.54 8.30
CA PRO A 272 -12.87 -0.19 7.91
C PRO A 272 -13.95 0.55 7.13
N ARG A 273 -13.90 1.88 7.16
CA ARG A 273 -14.57 2.70 6.14
C ARG A 273 -13.77 2.59 4.85
N ILE A 274 -14.44 2.29 3.75
CA ILE A 274 -13.81 2.13 2.44
C ILE A 274 -14.32 3.21 1.49
N SER A 275 -13.40 3.81 0.73
CA SER A 275 -13.68 4.74 -0.36
C SER A 275 -12.70 4.51 -1.52
N LEU A 276 -12.95 5.13 -2.67
CA LEU A 276 -11.97 5.12 -3.76
C LEU A 276 -10.91 6.19 -3.52
N GLN A 277 -9.68 5.95 -3.95
CA GLN A 277 -8.58 6.91 -3.86
C GLN A 277 -8.94 8.24 -4.53
N ALA A 278 -9.61 8.20 -5.68
CA ALA A 278 -10.05 9.43 -6.35
C ALA A 278 -10.98 10.27 -5.45
N ASP A 279 -11.92 9.62 -4.77
CA ASP A 279 -12.89 10.29 -3.89
C ASP A 279 -12.23 10.75 -2.59
N TRP A 280 -11.33 9.94 -2.04
CA TRP A 280 -10.54 10.30 -0.87
C TRP A 280 -9.66 11.52 -1.14
N LEU A 281 -8.87 11.52 -2.22
CA LEU A 281 -8.00 12.65 -2.59
C LEU A 281 -8.79 13.93 -2.86
N ALA A 282 -9.97 13.82 -3.51
CA ALA A 282 -10.87 14.95 -3.67
C ALA A 282 -11.30 15.53 -2.31
N SER A 283 -11.65 14.66 -1.34
CA SER A 283 -12.00 15.09 0.02
C SER A 283 -10.85 15.75 0.80
N ARG A 284 -9.60 15.53 0.38
CA ARG A 284 -8.39 16.10 1.00
C ARG A 284 -7.91 17.39 0.33
N GLY A 285 -8.63 17.85 -0.69
CA GLY A 285 -8.38 19.14 -1.33
C GLY A 285 -7.43 19.11 -2.52
N ILE A 286 -7.26 17.95 -3.20
CA ILE A 286 -6.39 17.86 -4.39
C ILE A 286 -6.83 18.83 -5.52
N GLU A 287 -8.11 19.18 -5.57
CA GLU A 287 -8.63 20.15 -6.54
C GLU A 287 -8.17 21.56 -6.22
N GLU A 288 -8.22 21.96 -4.95
CA GLU A 288 -7.76 23.25 -4.45
C GLU A 288 -6.24 23.38 -4.61
N MET A 289 -5.49 22.32 -4.28
CA MET A 289 -4.03 22.26 -4.44
C MET A 289 -3.56 22.48 -5.90
N THR A 290 -4.43 22.19 -6.87
CA THR A 290 -4.15 22.33 -8.31
C THR A 290 -4.79 23.57 -8.94
N GLN A 291 -5.48 24.42 -8.17
CA GLN A 291 -6.18 25.60 -8.70
C GLN A 291 -5.22 26.57 -9.41
N TRP A 292 -4.07 26.88 -8.81
CA TRP A 292 -3.06 27.76 -9.40
C TRP A 292 -2.59 27.25 -10.77
N ALA A 293 -2.43 25.93 -10.93
CA ALA A 293 -1.98 25.31 -12.16
C ALA A 293 -3.06 25.42 -13.25
N ARG A 294 -4.34 25.27 -12.89
CA ARG A 294 -5.47 25.47 -13.82
C ARG A 294 -5.57 26.92 -14.28
N GLU A 295 -5.40 27.87 -13.38
CA GLU A 295 -5.40 29.31 -13.71
C GLU A 295 -4.25 29.64 -14.67
N GLN A 296 -3.03 29.17 -14.35
CA GLN A 296 -1.87 29.41 -15.20
C GLN A 296 -1.99 28.77 -16.59
N TRP A 297 -2.54 27.55 -16.68
CA TRP A 297 -2.79 26.90 -17.96
C TRP A 297 -3.82 27.65 -18.81
N ARG A 298 -4.86 28.21 -18.18
CA ARG A 298 -5.88 29.01 -18.88
C ARG A 298 -5.31 30.31 -19.42
N ASP A 299 -4.48 31.00 -18.63
CA ASP A 299 -3.90 32.29 -19.02
C ASP A 299 -2.83 32.14 -20.11
N ALA A 300 -2.11 31.03 -20.13
CA ALA A 300 -1.09 30.73 -21.12
C ALA A 300 -1.65 30.13 -22.44
N ALA A 301 -2.97 29.95 -22.58
CA ALA A 301 -3.60 29.31 -23.73
C ALA A 301 -3.29 29.98 -25.08
N ALA A 302 -2.90 31.27 -25.07
CA ALA A 302 -2.52 32.01 -26.27
C ALA A 302 -1.03 31.89 -26.65
N SER A 303 -0.14 31.56 -25.71
CA SER A 303 1.30 31.40 -25.93
C SER A 303 1.95 30.63 -24.77
N PRO A 304 2.04 29.28 -24.85
CA PRO A 304 2.58 28.48 -23.75
C PRO A 304 4.06 28.78 -23.49
N ASP A 305 4.40 29.11 -22.24
CA ASP A 305 5.77 29.24 -21.76
C ASP A 305 6.17 28.05 -20.88
N SER A 306 7.37 28.08 -20.29
CA SER A 306 7.84 27.01 -19.40
C SER A 306 6.97 26.83 -18.15
N THR A 307 6.30 27.89 -17.68
CA THR A 307 5.43 27.81 -16.50
C THR A 307 4.10 27.12 -16.84
N ALA A 308 3.58 27.32 -18.05
CA ALA A 308 2.41 26.61 -18.56
C ALA A 308 2.68 25.10 -18.71
N VAL A 309 3.90 24.72 -19.12
CA VAL A 309 4.31 23.31 -19.20
C VAL A 309 4.37 22.67 -17.81
N ALA A 310 4.97 23.36 -16.82
CA ALA A 310 5.02 22.87 -15.44
C ALA A 310 3.61 22.75 -14.84
N ALA A 311 2.74 23.74 -15.06
CA ALA A 311 1.35 23.70 -14.63
C ALA A 311 0.60 22.50 -15.25
N ARG A 312 0.79 22.25 -16.56
CA ARG A 312 0.20 21.08 -17.21
C ARG A 312 0.69 19.77 -16.61
N GLN A 313 1.98 19.64 -16.32
CA GLN A 313 2.52 18.44 -15.69
C GLN A 313 1.83 18.15 -14.35
N VAL A 314 1.67 19.17 -13.50
CA VAL A 314 0.95 19.03 -12.21
C VAL A 314 -0.50 18.58 -12.42
N LEU A 315 -1.17 19.07 -13.45
CA LEU A 315 -2.54 18.66 -13.79
C LEU A 315 -2.60 17.22 -14.31
N ASP A 316 -1.65 16.80 -15.15
CA ASP A 316 -1.56 15.44 -15.67
C ASP A 316 -1.26 14.44 -14.53
N GLU A 317 -0.38 14.80 -13.59
CA GLU A 317 -0.09 14.06 -12.36
C GLU A 317 -1.33 13.90 -11.46
N ALA A 318 -2.06 14.98 -11.18
CA ALA A 318 -3.30 14.94 -10.41
C ALA A 318 -4.38 14.08 -11.09
N ALA A 319 -4.48 14.16 -12.42
CA ALA A 319 -5.39 13.33 -13.20
C ALA A 319 -5.01 11.84 -13.14
N SER A 320 -3.71 11.51 -13.10
CA SER A 320 -3.23 10.14 -12.91
C SER A 320 -3.67 9.57 -11.55
N LEU A 321 -3.45 10.33 -10.47
CA LEU A 321 -3.81 9.94 -9.10
C LEU A 321 -5.32 9.73 -8.90
N THR A 322 -6.15 10.46 -9.65
CA THR A 322 -7.62 10.46 -9.53
C THR A 322 -8.32 9.65 -10.63
N SER A 323 -7.58 9.04 -11.54
CA SER A 323 -8.14 8.23 -12.62
C SER A 323 -8.82 6.96 -12.08
N ARG A 324 -10.15 6.87 -12.22
CA ARG A 324 -10.96 5.70 -11.79
C ARG A 324 -10.71 4.41 -12.58
N THR A 325 -9.84 4.45 -13.59
CA THR A 325 -9.36 3.26 -14.31
C THR A 325 -7.87 3.00 -14.07
N GLY A 326 -7.24 3.77 -13.18
CA GLY A 326 -5.85 3.66 -12.76
C GLY A 326 -5.76 3.79 -11.23
N LEU A 327 -4.85 4.62 -10.74
CA LEU A 327 -4.59 4.79 -9.30
C LEU A 327 -5.82 5.26 -8.52
N GLY A 328 -6.67 6.09 -9.11
CA GLY A 328 -7.91 6.56 -8.49
C GLY A 328 -8.93 5.45 -8.20
N ALA A 329 -8.77 4.25 -8.76
CA ALA A 329 -9.59 3.08 -8.50
C ALA A 329 -9.17 2.30 -7.25
N PHE A 330 -8.05 2.66 -6.63
CA PHE A 330 -7.56 1.98 -5.43
C PHE A 330 -8.55 2.18 -4.28
N LEU A 331 -8.63 1.21 -3.38
CA LEU A 331 -9.43 1.32 -2.19
C LEU A 331 -8.61 1.99 -1.09
N VAL A 332 -9.20 3.01 -0.49
CA VAL A 332 -8.70 3.64 0.73
C VAL A 332 -9.53 3.11 1.89
N ALA A 333 -8.89 2.34 2.75
CA ALA A 333 -9.52 1.76 3.93
C ALA A 333 -9.00 2.44 5.19
N GLU A 334 -9.93 2.89 6.02
CA GLU A 334 -9.64 3.60 7.25
C GLU A 334 -10.24 2.88 8.45
N TRP A 335 -9.40 2.55 9.44
CA TRP A 335 -9.81 2.06 10.75
C TRP A 335 -9.68 3.17 11.78
N GLN A 336 -10.68 3.28 12.65
CA GLN A 336 -10.63 4.13 13.84
C GLN A 336 -10.43 3.27 15.08
N ILE A 337 -9.41 3.62 15.88
CA ILE A 337 -9.07 2.96 17.14
C ILE A 337 -9.19 3.99 18.27
N GLY A 338 -9.88 3.63 19.34
CA GLY A 338 -10.17 4.56 20.43
C GLY A 338 -11.21 5.64 20.05
N ASP A 339 -11.66 6.34 21.08
CA ASP A 339 -12.53 7.52 20.94
C ASP A 339 -11.71 8.77 20.62
#